data_AF-A0AAP5V244-F1
#
_entry.id   AF-A0AAP5V244-F1
#
_cell.length_a   1.000
_cell.length_b   1.000
_cell.length_c   1.000
_cell.angle_alpha   90.00
_cell.angle_beta   90.00
_cell.angle_gamma   90.00
#
_symmetry.space_group_name_H-M   'P 1'
#
loop_
_entity.id
_entity.type
_entity.pdbx_description
1 polymer ?
#
loop_
_entity_poly.entity_id
_entity_poly.type
_entity_poly.pdbx_seq_one_letter_code
_entity_poly.pdbx_strand_id
1 'polypeptide(L)'
;MNMSNSVSPQITNIWPEDEKSRDFISLLNENGPLFIFPKDVTDNRGEKVEIIERAKSISGKVLMEFTQDGTDYCIQWCRASEQEIIKVRQRELKRMEEAACN
;
A
#
# COMPACT_ATOMS: atom_id res chain seq x y z
N MET A 1 16.37 -36.80 27.98
CA MET A 1 16.94 -35.45 27.81
C MET A 1 17.22 -35.22 26.33
N ASN A 2 17.01 -33.99 25.87
CA ASN A 2 17.35 -33.39 24.58
C ASN A 2 16.46 -33.74 23.39
N MET A 3 15.99 -32.79 22.59
CA MET A 3 15.87 -31.33 22.71
C MET A 3 14.82 -31.01 21.65
N SER A 4 13.66 -30.49 22.06
CA SER A 4 12.70 -29.93 21.12
C SER A 4 13.40 -28.71 20.52
N ASN A 5 13.89 -28.84 19.29
CA ASN A 5 14.31 -27.68 18.52
C ASN A 5 13.05 -26.92 18.15
N SER A 6 12.53 -26.11 19.08
CA SER A 6 11.70 -24.98 18.72
C SER A 6 12.60 -24.05 17.92
N VAL A 7 12.53 -24.16 16.60
CA VAL A 7 13.07 -23.13 15.73
C VAL A 7 12.20 -21.91 16.00
N SER A 8 12.65 -21.06 16.92
CA SER A 8 12.12 -19.71 17.03
C SER A 8 12.15 -19.12 15.63
N PRO A 9 11.04 -18.56 15.11
CA PRO A 9 11.14 -17.80 13.88
C PRO A 9 12.13 -16.68 14.19
N GLN A 10 13.30 -16.73 13.57
CA GLN A 10 14.19 -15.58 13.56
C GLN A 10 13.40 -14.51 12.80
N ILE A 11 12.72 -13.65 13.54
CA ILE A 11 12.08 -12.45 13.01
C ILE A 11 13.24 -11.55 12.64
N THR A 12 13.79 -11.79 11.45
CA THR A 12 14.59 -10.80 10.76
C THR A 12 13.67 -9.61 10.58
N ASN A 13 14.02 -8.49 11.19
CA ASN A 13 13.40 -7.22 10.88
C ASN A 13 13.79 -6.91 9.42
N ILE A 14 13.05 -7.42 8.42
CA ILE A 14 13.32 -7.19 6.99
C ILE A 14 12.76 -5.81 6.65
N TRP A 15 13.22 -4.79 7.36
CA TRP A 15 13.03 -3.42 6.95
C TRP A 15 13.96 -3.17 5.77
N PRO A 16 13.50 -2.56 4.66
CA PRO A 16 14.37 -2.40 3.50
C PRO A 16 15.64 -1.65 3.89
N GLU A 17 16.80 -2.13 3.45
CA GLU A 17 18.08 -1.45 3.72
C GLU A 17 18.28 -0.25 2.79
N ASP A 18 17.69 -0.29 1.60
CA ASP A 18 17.82 0.77 0.61
C ASP A 18 16.87 1.95 0.88
N GLU A 19 17.41 3.16 0.70
CA GLU A 19 16.70 4.42 0.93
C GLU A 19 15.43 4.54 0.08
N LYS A 20 15.48 4.10 -1.18
CA LYS A 20 14.34 4.22 -2.11
C LYS A 20 13.12 3.43 -1.64
N SER A 21 13.33 2.21 -1.14
CA SER A 21 12.26 1.40 -0.57
C SER A 21 11.68 2.03 0.69
N ARG A 22 12.54 2.61 1.55
CA ARG A 22 12.09 3.33 2.76
C ARG A 22 11.28 4.57 2.40
N ASP A 23 11.76 5.38 1.45
CA ASP A 23 11.06 6.56 0.97
C ASP A 23 9.70 6.20 0.39
N PHE A 24 9.62 5.09 -0.35
CA PHE A 24 8.35 4.62 -0.89
C PHE A 24 7.37 4.16 0.19
N ILE A 25 7.84 3.45 1.22
CA ILE A 25 7.01 3.06 2.37
C ILE A 25 6.54 4.30 3.14
N SER A 26 7.43 5.27 3.40
CA SER A 26 7.09 6.53 4.06
C SER A 26 6.04 7.30 3.27
N LEU A 27 6.19 7.41 1.95
CA LEU A 27 5.21 8.05 1.06
C LEU A 27 3.82 7.42 1.21
N LEU A 28 3.73 6.09 1.22
CA LEU A 28 2.47 5.36 1.37
C LEU A 28 1.88 5.47 2.78
N ASN A 29 2.70 5.53 3.82
CA ASN A 29 2.23 5.74 5.19
C ASN A 29 1.69 7.15 5.41
N GLU A 30 2.35 8.17 4.85
CA GLU A 30 1.95 9.57 4.99
C GLU A 30 0.71 9.91 4.17
N ASN A 31 0.63 9.40 2.93
CA ASN A 31 -0.41 9.79 1.97
C ASN A 31 -1.54 8.75 1.84
N GLY A 32 -1.33 7.54 2.35
CA GLY A 32 -2.18 6.40 2.09
C GLY A 32 -1.94 5.77 0.71
N PRO A 33 -2.88 4.95 0.21
CA PRO A 33 -2.75 4.28 -1.08
C PRO A 33 -2.58 5.26 -2.25
N LEU A 34 -1.69 4.90 -3.18
CA LEU A 34 -1.59 5.59 -4.47
C LEU A 34 -2.61 5.02 -5.45
N PHE A 35 -3.38 5.89 -6.09
CA PHE A 35 -4.39 5.49 -7.08
C PHE A 35 -3.91 5.77 -8.51
N ILE A 36 -4.06 4.78 -9.37
CA ILE A 36 -3.69 4.84 -10.79
C ILE A 36 -4.97 4.73 -11.60
N PHE A 37 -5.28 5.80 -12.34
CA PHE A 37 -6.47 5.87 -13.18
C PHE A 37 -6.09 5.73 -14.66
N PRO A 38 -6.95 5.08 -15.47
CA PRO A 38 -6.86 5.16 -16.92
C PRO A 38 -6.89 6.62 -17.39
N LYS A 39 -6.23 6.90 -18.52
CA LYS A 39 -6.29 8.22 -19.17
C LYS A 39 -7.70 8.55 -19.67
N ASP A 40 -8.46 7.51 -20.01
CA ASP A 40 -9.87 7.66 -20.40
C ASP A 40 -10.70 7.99 -19.15
N VAL A 41 -11.22 9.22 -19.11
CA VAL A 41 -12.03 9.72 -17.99
C VAL A 41 -13.38 9.01 -17.85
N THR A 42 -13.82 8.30 -18.88
CA THR A 42 -15.05 7.49 -18.85
C THR A 42 -14.81 6.08 -18.29
N ASP A 43 -13.55 5.67 -18.15
CA ASP A 43 -13.18 4.39 -17.58
C ASP A 43 -13.20 4.49 -16.05
N ASN A 44 -14.15 3.79 -15.42
CA ASN A 44 -14.29 3.73 -13.97
C ASN A 44 -13.44 2.61 -13.34
N ARG A 45 -12.51 2.03 -14.09
CA ARG A 45 -11.47 1.16 -13.54
C ARG A 45 -10.39 2.02 -12.87
N GLY A 46 -9.71 1.39 -11.92
CA GLY A 46 -8.59 2.00 -11.22
C GLY A 46 -7.79 0.91 -10.55
N GLU A 47 -6.50 1.14 -10.44
CA GLU A 47 -5.60 0.31 -9.67
C GLU A 47 -5.10 1.11 -8.47
N LYS A 48 -4.65 0.42 -7.43
CA LYS A 48 -4.03 1.05 -6.28
C LYS A 48 -2.80 0.29 -5.83
N VAL A 49 -1.86 1.04 -5.29
CA VAL A 49 -0.69 0.53 -4.58
C VAL A 49 -0.84 0.89 -3.11
N GLU A 50 -0.84 -0.11 -2.24
CA GLU A 50 -1.09 0.06 -0.81
C GLU A 50 -0.24 -0.86 0.05
N ILE A 51 -0.01 -0.45 1.30
CA ILE A 51 0.54 -1.29 2.36
C ILE A 51 -0.61 -2.04 3.02
N ILE A 52 -0.47 -3.36 3.14
CA ILE A 52 -1.37 -4.21 3.93
C ILE A 52 -0.57 -5.10 4.87
N GLU A 53 -1.15 -5.43 6.01
CA GLU A 53 -0.63 -6.51 6.86
C GLU A 53 -0.69 -7.82 6.08
N ARG A 54 0.40 -8.59 6.10
CA ARG A 54 0.52 -9.86 5.37
C ARG A 54 -0.49 -10.92 5.81
N ALA A 55 -0.95 -10.83 7.06
CA ALA A 55 -2.00 -11.70 7.59
C ALA A 55 -3.38 -11.45 6.95
N LYS A 56 -3.58 -10.31 6.27
CA LYS A 56 -4.81 -10.00 5.52
C LYS A 56 -4.75 -10.63 4.13
N SER A 57 -5.92 -10.82 3.51
CA SER A 57 -6.00 -11.38 2.16
C SER A 57 -5.39 -10.43 1.14
N ILE A 58 -4.30 -10.86 0.52
CA ILE A 58 -3.68 -10.19 -0.62
C ILE A 58 -4.63 -10.32 -1.81
N SER A 59 -4.98 -9.19 -2.43
CA SER A 59 -5.96 -9.10 -3.52
C SER A 59 -5.31 -8.78 -4.88
N GLY A 60 -3.98 -8.73 -4.93
CA GLY A 60 -3.24 -8.40 -6.14
C GLY A 60 -1.79 -8.90 -6.13
N LYS A 61 -0.94 -8.22 -6.88
CA LYS A 61 0.48 -8.56 -7.02
C LYS A 61 1.27 -7.95 -5.87
N VAL A 62 2.04 -8.76 -5.16
CA VAL A 62 3.02 -8.28 -4.16
C VAL A 62 4.19 -7.62 -4.89
N LEU A 63 4.51 -6.39 -4.50
CA LEU A 63 5.66 -5.62 -4.99
C LEU A 63 6.84 -5.71 -4.03
N MET A 64 6.56 -5.75 -2.72
CA MET A 64 7.56 -5.74 -1.66
C MET A 64 6.97 -6.36 -0.40
N GLU A 65 7.79 -7.07 0.37
CA GLU A 65 7.47 -7.53 1.73
C GLU A 65 8.45 -6.84 2.70
N PHE A 66 7.97 -6.45 3.87
CA PHE A 66 8.80 -5.88 4.92
C PHE A 66 8.22 -6.16 6.30
N THR A 67 9.07 -6.16 7.31
CA THR A 67 8.65 -6.25 8.72
C THR A 67 8.89 -4.90 9.38
N GLN A 68 7.88 -4.39 10.10
CA GLN A 68 7.97 -3.17 10.88
C GLN A 68 7.39 -3.42 12.26
N ASP A 69 8.15 -3.10 13.31
CA ASP A 69 7.73 -3.25 14.70
C ASP A 69 7.18 -4.66 15.04
N GLY A 70 7.77 -5.69 14.43
CA GLY A 70 7.37 -7.09 14.60
C GLY A 70 6.11 -7.51 13.84
N THR A 71 5.54 -6.63 13.01
CA THR A 71 4.41 -6.92 12.12
C THR A 71 4.89 -7.06 10.68
N ASP A 72 4.45 -8.13 10.02
CA ASP A 72 4.75 -8.36 8.61
C ASP A 72 3.75 -7.64 7.71
N TYR A 73 4.28 -6.86 6.77
CA TYR A 73 3.54 -6.11 5.78
C TYR A 73 3.93 -6.54 4.37
N CYS A 74 3.04 -6.26 3.42
CA CYS A 74 3.39 -6.25 2.02
C CYS A 74 2.82 -5.01 1.33
N ILE A 75 3.58 -4.49 0.37
CA ILE A 75 3.06 -3.54 -0.61
C ILE A 75 2.45 -4.35 -1.74
N GLN A 76 1.15 -4.19 -1.97
CA GLN A 76 0.46 -4.82 -3.09
C GLN A 76 0.01 -3.80 -4.14
N TRP A 77 0.08 -4.21 -5.40
CA TRP A 77 -0.63 -3.59 -6.50
C TRP A 77 -1.89 -4.40 -6.76
N CYS A 78 -3.06 -3.79 -6.57
CA CYS A 78 -4.34 -4.44 -6.79
C CYS A 78 -5.36 -3.52 -7.45
N ARG A 79 -6.51 -4.06 -7.81
CA ARG A 79 -7.63 -3.28 -8.35
C ARG A 79 -8.28 -2.46 -7.24
N ALA A 80 -8.49 -1.18 -7.47
CA ALA A 80 -9.28 -0.33 -6.58
C ALA A 80 -10.76 -0.68 -6.72
N SER A 81 -11.50 -0.65 -5.61
CA SER A 81 -12.95 -0.76 -5.67
C SER A 81 -13.57 0.50 -6.27
N GLU A 82 -14.74 0.36 -6.89
CA GLU A 82 -15.48 1.49 -7.45
C GLU A 82 -15.76 2.58 -6.39
N GLN A 83 -16.04 2.17 -5.15
CA GLN A 83 -16.26 3.11 -4.05
C GLN A 83 -15.01 3.92 -3.69
N GLU A 84 -13.82 3.30 -3.71
CA GLU A 84 -12.56 4.02 -3.50
C GLU A 84 -12.31 5.01 -4.63
N ILE A 85 -12.55 4.60 -5.87
CA ILE A 85 -12.40 5.44 -7.06
C ILE A 85 -13.30 6.68 -6.97
N ILE A 86 -14.57 6.50 -6.61
CA ILE A 86 -15.53 7.61 -6.45
C ILE A 86 -15.04 8.57 -5.35
N LYS A 87 -14.63 8.05 -4.20
CA LYS A 87 -14.15 8.88 -3.07
C LYS A 87 -12.91 9.70 -3.44
N VAL A 88 -11.96 9.10 -4.14
CA VAL A 88 -10.75 9.79 -4.58
C VAL A 88 -11.09 10.86 -5.61
N ARG A 89 -11.91 10.55 -6.62
CA ARG A 89 -12.34 11.55 -7.62
C ARG A 89 -13.06 12.74 -7.00
N GLN A 90 -13.96 12.50 -6.04
CA GLN A 90 -14.65 13.57 -5.32
C GLN A 90 -13.69 14.46 -4.53
N ARG A 91 -12.69 13.86 -3.86
CA ARG A 91 -11.65 14.60 -3.13
C ARG A 91 -10.83 15.47 -4.07
N GLU A 92 -10.38 14.93 -5.19
CA GLU A 92 -9.54 15.68 -6.14
C GLU A 92 -10.34 16.79 -6.84
N LEU A 93 -11.61 16.54 -7.20
CA LEU A 93 -12.48 17.58 -7.74
C LEU A 93 -12.62 18.76 -6.78
N LYS A 94 -12.88 18.46 -5.49
CA LYS A 94 -12.98 19.49 -4.45
C LYS A 94 -11.69 20.31 -4.30
N ARG A 95 -10.52 19.66 -4.35
CA ARG A 95 -9.21 20.34 -4.30
C ARG A 95 -9.02 21.28 -5.50
N MET A 96 -9.44 20.85 -6.69
CA MET A 96 -9.38 21.68 -7.89
C MET A 96 -10.31 22.89 -7.80
N GLU A 97 -11.53 22.71 -7.29
CA GLU A 97 -12.48 23.80 -7.06
C GLU A 97 -11.94 24.82 -6.04
N GLU A 98 -11.36 24.35 -4.93
CA GLU A 98 -10.74 25.20 -3.91
C GLU A 98 -9.51 25.95 -4.45
N ALA A 99 -8.70 25.33 -5.30
CA ALA A 99 -7.53 25.95 -5.92
C ALA A 99 -7.91 26.99 -6.99
N ALA A 100 -9.07 26.83 -7.66
CA ALA A 100 -9.55 27.77 -8.67
C ALA A 100 -10.26 29.00 -8.08
N CYS A 101 -10.66 28.94 -6.80
CA CYS A 101 -11.39 30.01 -6.11
C CYS A 101 -10.48 30.92 -5.27
N ASN A 102 -9.19 30.59 -5.14
CA ASN A 102 -8.15 31.38 -4.46
C ASN A 102 -7.20 32.02 -5.48
#